data_AF-A0A9P8T8Q1-F1
#
_entry.id   AF-A0A9P8T8Q1-F1
#
_cell.length_a   1.000
_cell.length_b   1.000
_cell.length_c   1.000
_cell.angle_alpha   90.00
_cell.angle_beta   90.00
_cell.angle_gamma   90.00
#
_symmetry.space_group_name_H-M   'P 1'
#
loop_
_entity.id
_entity.type
_entity.pdbx_description
1 polymer ?
#
loop_
_entity_poly.entity_id
_entity_poly.type
_entity_poly.pdbx_seq_one_letter_code
_entity_poly.pdbx_strand_id
1 'polypeptide(L)'
;MSKHNKPTTQAEILERRRNRFKQDQQKIDREKSNEFGLVSRGEDLRLQQNHSDREKLYKKICHNLETGANNDSILLDFRKLRESLLALKHSEFAKTVFVASIDFSASIGHHQSYVPSIMHLIQAEKTNSFMNKTERTRVLVLLALHKAHFNKEYEQAFSILLQNFELSPNFQSPKKSDQDQAYFACYAALTNDFQLWWPCYRQLAEQKTYKGVLDLEIHQFRQKAISTVNCTYYVLKKNTLEDLLHISWEDLQSSFSTNWSLQNDTVTIRKRK
;
A
#
# COMPACT_ATOMS: atom_id res chain seq x y z
N MET A 1 -21.26 24.40 61.61
CA MET A 1 -20.40 23.34 62.16
C MET A 1 -19.80 22.55 60.99
N SER A 2 -18.48 22.67 60.84
CA SER A 2 -17.68 22.13 59.75
C SER A 2 -17.60 20.59 59.85
N LYS A 3 -18.02 19.86 58.80
CA LYS A 3 -17.83 18.41 58.72
C LYS A 3 -16.38 18.12 58.31
N HIS A 4 -15.54 17.86 59.30
CA HIS A 4 -14.19 17.34 59.11
C HIS A 4 -14.21 16.02 58.33
N ASN A 5 -13.62 16.03 57.14
CA ASN A 5 -13.26 14.83 56.39
C ASN A 5 -12.14 14.11 57.18
N LYS A 6 -12.45 12.95 57.76
CA LYS A 6 -11.45 12.13 58.46
C LYS A 6 -10.36 11.66 57.48
N PRO A 7 -9.09 11.57 57.90
CA PRO A 7 -8.03 11.02 57.08
C PRO A 7 -8.31 9.53 56.83
N THR A 8 -8.55 9.19 55.57
CA THR A 8 -8.63 7.80 55.06
C THR A 8 -7.45 7.02 55.63
N THR A 9 -7.70 5.92 56.33
CA THR A 9 -6.61 5.17 56.98
C THR A 9 -5.66 4.63 55.91
N GLN A 10 -4.34 4.54 56.17
CA GLN A 10 -3.39 4.02 55.17
C GLN A 10 -3.81 2.63 54.63
N ALA A 11 -4.45 1.81 55.48
CA ALA A 11 -5.04 0.53 55.11
C ALA A 11 -6.16 0.66 54.05
N GLU A 12 -7.09 1.60 54.22
CA GLU A 12 -8.18 1.86 53.27
C GLU A 12 -7.65 2.40 51.92
N ILE A 13 -6.58 3.21 51.95
CA ILE A 13 -5.90 3.67 50.74
C ILE A 13 -5.24 2.50 50.01
N LEU A 14 -4.58 1.60 50.75
CA LEU A 14 -3.92 0.41 50.21
C LEU A 14 -4.93 -0.57 49.60
N GLU A 15 -6.07 -0.76 50.26
CA GLU A 15 -7.15 -1.62 49.79
C GLU A 15 -7.83 -1.07 48.53
N ARG A 16 -8.08 0.25 48.47
CA ARG A 16 -8.54 0.91 47.23
C ARG A 16 -7.53 0.83 46.09
N ARG A 17 -6.22 0.79 46.37
CA ARG A 17 -5.20 0.56 45.35
C ARG A 17 -5.23 -0.89 44.86
N ARG A 18 -5.27 -1.87 45.78
CA ARG A 18 -5.37 -3.30 45.43
C ARG A 18 -6.62 -3.63 44.61
N ASN A 19 -7.76 -3.03 44.94
CA ASN A 19 -9.00 -3.24 44.19
C ASN A 19 -8.97 -2.62 42.81
N ARG A 20 -8.33 -1.44 42.65
CA ARG A 20 -8.05 -0.85 41.31
C ARG A 20 -7.14 -1.76 40.48
N PHE A 21 -6.03 -2.20 41.05
CA PHE A 21 -5.12 -3.14 40.35
C PHE A 21 -5.80 -4.45 39.95
N LYS A 22 -6.68 -5.01 40.80
CA LYS A 22 -7.45 -6.22 40.44
C LYS A 22 -8.46 -5.95 39.32
N GLN A 23 -9.14 -4.81 39.34
CA GLN A 23 -10.08 -4.44 38.27
C GLN A 23 -9.36 -4.16 36.95
N ASP A 24 -8.22 -3.47 36.99
CA ASP A 24 -7.38 -3.21 35.83
C ASP A 24 -6.83 -4.52 35.26
N GLN A 25 -6.38 -5.44 36.10
CA GLN A 25 -5.92 -6.77 35.68
C GLN A 25 -7.05 -7.57 35.04
N GLN A 26 -8.25 -7.60 35.64
CA GLN A 26 -9.42 -8.28 35.06
C GLN A 26 -9.85 -7.65 33.73
N LYS A 27 -9.71 -6.33 33.58
CA LYS A 27 -9.99 -5.64 32.33
C LYS A 27 -8.97 -6.01 31.25
N ILE A 28 -7.68 -6.02 31.59
CA ILE A 28 -6.59 -6.46 30.70
C ILE A 28 -6.79 -7.92 30.29
N ASP A 29 -7.18 -8.80 31.20
CA ASP A 29 -7.38 -10.23 30.90
C ASP A 29 -8.60 -10.45 29.99
N ARG A 30 -9.68 -9.66 30.16
CA ARG A 30 -10.84 -9.67 29.26
C ARG A 30 -10.52 -9.11 27.89
N GLU A 31 -9.77 -8.01 27.82
CA GLU A 31 -9.32 -7.39 26.56
C GLU A 31 -8.39 -8.35 25.79
N LYS A 32 -7.46 -9.02 26.48
CA LYS A 32 -6.65 -10.11 25.92
C LYS A 32 -7.49 -11.29 25.45
N SER A 33 -8.60 -11.61 26.11
CA SER A 33 -9.49 -12.67 25.62
C SER A 33 -10.25 -12.29 24.35
N ASN A 34 -10.50 -10.99 24.14
CA ASN A 34 -11.21 -10.48 22.95
C ASN A 34 -10.28 -10.21 21.77
N GLU A 35 -8.99 -9.98 22.01
CA GLU A 35 -8.00 -9.82 20.96
C GLU A 35 -7.38 -11.17 20.58
N PHE A 36 -7.21 -11.42 19.28
CA PHE A 36 -6.47 -12.58 18.80
C PHE A 36 -4.97 -12.31 18.81
N GLY A 37 -4.17 -13.31 19.17
CA GLY A 37 -2.71 -13.27 19.09
C GLY A 37 -2.14 -13.71 17.74
N LEU A 38 -0.83 -13.60 17.56
CA LEU A 38 -0.11 -14.12 16.40
C LEU A 38 0.19 -15.62 16.55
N VAL A 39 -0.22 -16.38 15.54
CA VAL A 39 0.01 -17.83 15.45
C VAL A 39 1.50 -18.14 15.37
N SER A 40 2.26 -17.38 14.56
CA SER A 40 3.71 -17.57 14.38
C SER A 40 4.53 -17.43 15.67
N ARG A 41 3.98 -16.77 16.69
CA ARG A 41 4.60 -16.57 18.00
C ARG A 41 4.06 -17.51 19.08
N GLY A 42 3.13 -18.40 18.71
CA GLY A 42 2.43 -19.26 19.67
C GLY A 42 1.55 -18.50 20.66
N GLU A 43 1.20 -17.24 20.35
CA GLU A 43 0.41 -16.38 21.25
C GLU A 43 -1.05 -16.85 21.33
N ASP A 44 -1.61 -17.30 20.21
CA ASP A 44 -3.01 -17.71 20.11
C ASP A 44 -3.25 -18.66 18.92
N LEU A 45 -3.82 -19.84 19.18
CA LEU A 45 -4.14 -20.85 18.17
C LEU A 45 -5.64 -20.89 17.84
N ARG A 46 -6.49 -20.08 18.49
CA ARG A 46 -7.96 -20.08 18.28
C ARG A 46 -8.31 -19.85 16.82
N LEU A 47 -7.63 -18.93 16.15
CA LEU A 47 -7.84 -18.64 14.73
C LEU A 47 -7.48 -19.81 13.81
N GLN A 48 -6.55 -20.70 14.18
CA GLN A 48 -6.27 -21.89 13.37
C GLN A 48 -7.37 -22.95 13.54
N GLN A 49 -7.84 -23.12 14.78
CA GLN A 49 -8.76 -24.18 15.15
C GLN A 49 -10.22 -23.87 14.79
N ASN A 50 -10.64 -22.61 14.85
CA ASN A 50 -12.04 -22.22 14.72
C ASN A 50 -12.32 -21.35 13.48
N HIS A 51 -13.16 -21.85 12.57
CA HIS A 51 -13.61 -21.11 11.40
C HIS A 51 -14.45 -19.87 11.77
N SER A 52 -15.31 -19.97 12.78
CA SER A 52 -16.17 -18.86 13.19
C SER A 52 -15.35 -17.66 13.70
N ASP A 53 -14.23 -17.92 14.37
CA ASP A 53 -13.37 -16.85 14.88
C ASP A 53 -12.61 -16.14 13.75
N ARG A 54 -12.22 -16.86 12.70
CA ARG A 54 -11.68 -16.27 11.47
C ARG A 54 -12.70 -15.36 10.77
N GLU A 55 -13.95 -15.79 10.66
CA GLU A 55 -15.01 -14.96 10.09
C GLU A 55 -15.29 -13.71 10.93
N LYS A 56 -15.32 -13.82 12.26
CA LYS A 56 -15.49 -12.67 13.16
C LYS A 56 -14.37 -11.66 12.98
N LEU A 57 -13.11 -12.12 12.94
CA LEU A 57 -11.97 -11.24 12.71
C LEU A 57 -12.04 -10.58 11.33
N TYR A 58 -12.41 -11.33 10.29
CA TYR A 58 -12.58 -10.76 8.95
C TYR A 58 -13.68 -9.69 8.91
N LYS A 59 -14.83 -9.92 9.56
CA LYS A 59 -15.90 -8.90 9.68
C LYS A 59 -15.42 -7.64 10.40
N LYS A 60 -14.63 -7.79 11.48
CA LYS A 60 -14.00 -6.66 12.18
C LYS A 60 -13.06 -5.88 11.25
N ILE A 61 -12.26 -6.57 10.44
CA ILE A 61 -11.38 -5.95 9.45
C ILE A 61 -12.20 -5.15 8.43
N CYS A 62 -13.26 -5.72 7.86
CA CYS A 62 -14.13 -5.01 6.92
C CYS A 62 -14.73 -3.74 7.53
N HIS A 63 -15.24 -3.82 8.76
CA HIS A 63 -15.76 -2.66 9.47
C HIS A 63 -14.69 -1.58 9.71
N ASN A 64 -13.48 -1.99 10.07
CA ASN A 64 -12.35 -1.09 10.27
C ASN A 64 -11.89 -0.40 8.97
N LEU A 65 -11.97 -1.11 7.83
CA LEU A 65 -11.72 -0.53 6.51
C LEU A 65 -12.76 0.54 6.15
N GLU A 66 -14.04 0.29 6.45
CA GLU A 66 -15.14 1.23 6.19
C GLU A 66 -15.06 2.48 7.08
N THR A 67 -14.71 2.30 8.35
CA THR A 67 -14.62 3.39 9.34
C THR A 67 -13.30 4.17 9.28
N GLY A 68 -12.35 3.74 8.44
CA GLY A 68 -11.04 4.40 8.34
C GLY A 68 -10.20 4.26 9.61
N ALA A 69 -10.24 3.10 10.25
CA ALA A 69 -9.43 2.81 11.42
C ALA A 69 -7.93 2.86 11.11
N ASN A 70 -7.10 2.84 12.16
CA ASN A 70 -5.65 2.89 12.03
C ASN A 70 -5.10 1.76 11.12
N ASN A 71 -4.26 2.14 10.14
CA ASN A 71 -3.71 1.22 9.15
C ASN A 71 -2.89 0.08 9.75
N ASP A 72 -2.08 0.34 10.77
CA ASP A 72 -1.23 -0.68 11.42
C ASP A 72 -2.07 -1.74 12.13
N SER A 73 -3.17 -1.31 12.76
CA SER A 73 -4.15 -2.22 13.38
C SER A 73 -4.79 -3.15 12.33
N ILE A 74 -5.21 -2.59 11.19
CA ILE A 74 -5.79 -3.37 10.09
C ILE A 74 -4.74 -4.33 9.50
N LEU A 75 -3.50 -3.87 9.28
CA LEU A 75 -2.40 -4.73 8.80
C LEU A 75 -2.11 -5.87 9.77
N LEU A 76 -2.13 -5.61 11.08
CA LEU A 76 -1.90 -6.61 12.12
C LEU A 76 -3.03 -7.65 12.15
N ASP A 77 -4.29 -7.22 12.07
CA ASP A 77 -5.44 -8.14 12.03
C ASP A 77 -5.41 -9.00 10.76
N PHE A 78 -5.09 -8.42 9.59
CA PHE A 78 -4.84 -9.20 8.37
C PHE A 78 -3.67 -10.17 8.52
N ARG A 79 -2.59 -9.79 9.21
CA ARG A 79 -1.46 -10.69 9.48
C ARG A 79 -1.90 -11.88 10.32
N LYS A 80 -2.58 -11.66 11.45
CA LYS A 80 -3.13 -12.71 12.31
C LYS A 80 -3.99 -13.69 11.50
N LEU A 81 -4.87 -13.15 10.66
CA LEU A 81 -5.75 -13.95 9.83
C LEU A 81 -5.00 -14.74 8.75
N ARG A 82 -4.05 -14.13 8.03
CA ARG A 82 -3.21 -14.84 7.04
C ARG A 82 -2.42 -15.98 7.68
N GLU A 83 -1.75 -15.74 8.81
CA GLU A 83 -0.97 -16.77 9.51
C GLU A 83 -1.85 -17.97 9.93
N SER A 84 -3.09 -17.71 10.34
CA SER A 84 -4.05 -18.77 10.68
C SER A 84 -4.47 -19.65 9.51
N LEU A 85 -4.34 -19.14 8.27
CA LEU A 85 -4.78 -19.81 7.05
C LEU A 85 -3.65 -20.54 6.33
N LEU A 86 -2.38 -20.21 6.60
CA LEU A 86 -1.23 -20.79 5.89
C LEU A 86 -1.12 -22.32 6.02
N ALA A 87 -1.53 -22.88 7.16
CA ALA A 87 -1.49 -24.32 7.42
C ALA A 87 -2.74 -25.06 6.92
N LEU A 88 -3.75 -24.34 6.44
CA LEU A 88 -5.01 -24.92 5.98
C LEU A 88 -4.97 -25.17 4.48
N LYS A 89 -5.82 -26.09 4.00
CA LYS A 89 -6.05 -26.26 2.56
C LYS A 89 -6.61 -24.96 1.98
N HIS A 90 -6.21 -24.65 0.75
CA HIS A 90 -6.74 -23.51 0.02
C HIS A 90 -8.26 -23.59 -0.10
N SER A 91 -8.95 -22.54 0.34
CA SER A 91 -10.41 -22.42 0.33
C SER A 91 -10.80 -21.05 -0.22
N GLU A 92 -12.04 -20.92 -0.69
CA GLU A 92 -12.58 -19.64 -1.17
C GLU A 92 -12.48 -18.52 -0.12
N PHE A 93 -12.67 -18.86 1.16
CA PHE A 93 -12.48 -17.92 2.26
C PHE A 93 -11.00 -17.47 2.37
N ALA A 94 -10.06 -18.40 2.27
CA ALA A 94 -8.64 -18.06 2.30
C ALA A 94 -8.27 -17.13 1.14
N LYS A 95 -8.73 -17.42 -0.09
CA LYS A 95 -8.55 -16.54 -1.25
C LYS A 95 -9.03 -15.12 -0.95
N THR A 96 -10.27 -15.02 -0.49
CA THR A 96 -10.93 -13.74 -0.18
C THR A 96 -10.10 -12.92 0.80
N VAL A 97 -9.60 -13.56 1.87
CA VAL A 97 -8.74 -12.91 2.86
C VAL A 97 -7.43 -12.42 2.24
N PHE A 98 -6.74 -13.27 1.46
CA PHE A 98 -5.47 -12.89 0.86
C PHE A 98 -5.63 -11.77 -0.18
N VAL A 99 -6.66 -11.83 -1.04
CA VAL A 99 -6.98 -10.77 -2.01
C VAL A 99 -7.30 -9.46 -1.30
N ALA A 100 -8.18 -9.47 -0.29
CA ALA A 100 -8.50 -8.28 0.50
C ALA A 100 -7.26 -7.71 1.21
N SER A 101 -6.40 -8.58 1.75
CA SER A 101 -5.14 -8.19 2.38
C SER A 101 -4.18 -7.54 1.38
N ILE A 102 -4.08 -8.07 0.15
CA ILE A 102 -3.28 -7.49 -0.93
C ILE A 102 -3.84 -6.12 -1.29
N ASP A 103 -5.15 -6.02 -1.55
CA ASP A 103 -5.79 -4.78 -1.97
C ASP A 103 -5.56 -3.66 -0.94
N PHE A 104 -5.79 -3.95 0.34
CA PHE A 104 -5.54 -2.98 1.40
C PHE A 104 -4.06 -2.62 1.52
N SER A 105 -3.17 -3.61 1.69
CA SER A 105 -1.75 -3.31 1.96
C SER A 105 -1.03 -2.69 0.76
N ALA A 106 -1.42 -3.01 -0.47
CA ALA A 106 -0.93 -2.35 -1.68
C ALA A 106 -1.41 -0.90 -1.77
N SER A 107 -2.67 -0.62 -1.39
CA SER A 107 -3.22 0.73 -1.44
C SER A 107 -2.50 1.75 -0.54
N ILE A 108 -1.81 1.26 0.48
CA ILE A 108 -0.99 2.06 1.39
C ILE A 108 0.53 1.85 1.19
N GLY A 109 0.94 1.16 0.12
CA GLY A 109 2.36 0.96 -0.21
C GLY A 109 3.12 -0.02 0.70
N HIS A 110 2.44 -0.83 1.54
CA HIS A 110 3.06 -1.71 2.52
C HIS A 110 3.51 -3.06 1.90
N HIS A 111 4.64 -3.03 1.18
CA HIS A 111 5.17 -4.16 0.41
C HIS A 111 5.52 -5.40 1.23
N GLN A 112 5.92 -5.25 2.50
CA GLN A 112 6.18 -6.38 3.39
C GLN A 112 4.91 -7.21 3.66
N SER A 113 3.72 -6.69 3.34
CA SER A 113 2.45 -7.41 3.47
C SER A 113 1.91 -7.92 2.15
N TYR A 114 1.81 -7.09 1.10
CA TYR A 114 1.19 -7.55 -0.15
C TYR A 114 2.07 -8.52 -0.94
N VAL A 115 3.40 -8.34 -0.97
CA VAL A 115 4.27 -9.21 -1.80
C VAL A 115 4.23 -10.67 -1.32
N PRO A 116 4.39 -10.99 -0.01
CA PRO A 116 4.25 -12.37 0.45
C PRO A 116 2.86 -12.96 0.18
N SER A 117 1.79 -12.17 0.31
CA SER A 117 0.42 -12.60 -0.01
C SER A 117 0.26 -12.95 -1.49
N ILE A 118 0.81 -12.12 -2.39
CA ILE A 118 0.82 -12.37 -3.84
C ILE A 118 1.55 -13.69 -4.13
N MET A 119 2.75 -13.86 -3.57
CA MET A 119 3.54 -15.08 -3.80
C MET A 119 2.82 -16.33 -3.29
N HIS A 120 2.12 -16.23 -2.15
CA HIS A 120 1.29 -17.32 -1.64
C HIS A 120 0.17 -17.69 -2.62
N LEU A 121 -0.58 -16.70 -3.14
CA LEU A 121 -1.66 -16.95 -4.10
C LEU A 121 -1.13 -17.52 -5.42
N ILE A 122 -0.02 -17.01 -5.94
CA ILE A 122 0.61 -17.54 -7.17
C ILE A 122 1.03 -19.00 -6.97
N GLN A 123 1.58 -19.34 -5.80
CA GLN A 123 1.98 -20.72 -5.51
C GLN A 123 0.76 -21.65 -5.37
N ALA A 124 -0.34 -21.16 -4.77
CA ALA A 124 -1.60 -21.88 -4.70
C ALA A 124 -2.16 -22.17 -6.11
N GLU A 125 -2.10 -21.18 -7.01
CA GLU A 125 -2.60 -21.27 -8.39
C GLU A 125 -1.93 -22.38 -9.22
N LYS A 126 -0.65 -22.67 -8.95
CA LYS A 126 0.07 -23.76 -9.62
C LYS A 126 -0.49 -25.14 -9.28
N THR A 127 -1.11 -25.28 -8.12
CA THR A 127 -1.65 -26.55 -7.64
C THR A 127 -3.12 -26.73 -7.98
N ASN A 128 -3.89 -25.64 -7.97
CA ASN A 128 -5.31 -25.61 -8.31
C ASN A 128 -5.62 -24.24 -8.91
N SER A 129 -6.44 -24.18 -9.97
CA SER A 129 -6.96 -22.88 -10.45
C SER A 129 -7.84 -22.28 -9.36
N PHE A 130 -7.33 -21.26 -8.67
CA PHE A 130 -7.85 -20.76 -7.40
C PHE A 130 -8.43 -19.35 -7.58
N MET A 131 -7.74 -18.50 -8.35
CA MET A 131 -8.16 -17.14 -8.68
C MET A 131 -8.97 -17.08 -9.97
N ASN A 132 -9.99 -16.21 -9.99
CA ASN A 132 -10.64 -15.87 -11.25
C ASN A 132 -9.75 -14.99 -12.13
N LYS A 133 -10.12 -14.80 -13.40
CA LYS A 133 -9.31 -14.03 -14.36
C LYS A 133 -9.04 -12.59 -13.88
N THR A 134 -10.02 -11.93 -13.29
CA THR A 134 -9.89 -10.55 -12.81
C THR A 134 -8.94 -10.44 -11.61
N GLU A 135 -9.09 -11.33 -10.63
CA GLU A 135 -8.20 -11.44 -9.46
C GLU A 135 -6.77 -11.72 -9.89
N ARG A 136 -6.60 -12.71 -10.77
CA ARG A 136 -5.28 -13.08 -11.31
C ARG A 136 -4.63 -11.92 -12.05
N THR A 137 -5.37 -11.22 -12.92
CA THR A 137 -4.86 -10.03 -13.61
C THR A 137 -4.37 -8.99 -12.61
N ARG A 138 -5.20 -8.65 -11.61
CA ARG A 138 -4.84 -7.65 -10.60
C ARG A 138 -3.56 -8.01 -9.84
N VAL A 139 -3.48 -9.26 -9.35
CA VAL A 139 -2.33 -9.77 -8.59
C VAL A 139 -1.04 -9.74 -9.41
N LEU A 140 -1.09 -10.17 -10.67
CA LEU A 140 0.08 -10.22 -11.55
C LEU A 140 0.51 -8.85 -12.04
N VAL A 141 -0.43 -7.97 -12.39
CA VAL A 141 -0.15 -6.57 -12.76
C VAL A 141 0.51 -5.85 -11.59
N LEU A 142 -0.05 -5.97 -10.40
CA LEU A 142 0.51 -5.37 -9.19
C LEU A 142 1.93 -5.87 -8.90
N LEU A 143 2.19 -7.17 -9.08
CA LEU A 143 3.53 -7.75 -8.91
C LEU A 143 4.51 -7.21 -9.96
N ALA A 144 4.12 -7.15 -11.23
CA ALA A 144 4.96 -6.61 -12.29
C ALA A 144 5.32 -5.14 -12.03
N LEU A 145 4.33 -4.33 -11.64
CA LEU A 145 4.54 -2.94 -11.25
C LEU A 145 5.52 -2.84 -10.07
N HIS A 146 5.34 -3.63 -9.01
CA HIS A 146 6.27 -3.66 -7.88
C HIS A 146 7.69 -4.03 -8.32
N LYS A 147 7.84 -5.07 -9.14
CA LYS A 147 9.14 -5.53 -9.64
C LYS A 147 9.86 -4.45 -10.43
N ALA A 148 9.18 -3.78 -11.36
CA ALA A 148 9.78 -2.72 -12.17
C ALA A 148 10.05 -1.43 -11.39
N HIS A 149 9.08 -0.99 -10.58
CA HIS A 149 9.11 0.32 -9.95
C HIS A 149 9.90 0.30 -8.65
N PHE A 150 9.64 -0.66 -7.76
CA PHE A 150 10.29 -0.72 -6.46
C PHE A 150 11.63 -1.46 -6.50
N ASN A 151 11.67 -2.65 -7.10
CA ASN A 151 12.90 -3.48 -7.11
C ASN A 151 13.88 -3.19 -8.26
N LYS A 152 13.44 -2.47 -9.31
CA LYS A 152 14.18 -2.29 -10.57
C LYS A 152 14.49 -3.60 -11.31
N GLU A 153 13.69 -4.64 -11.07
CA GLU A 153 13.80 -5.95 -11.70
C GLU A 153 12.96 -6.01 -13.00
N TYR A 154 13.36 -5.23 -14.01
CA TYR A 154 12.58 -5.07 -15.24
C TYR A 154 12.39 -6.37 -16.01
N GLU A 155 13.41 -7.21 -16.11
CA GLU A 155 13.33 -8.51 -16.79
C GLU A 155 12.22 -9.39 -16.19
N GLN A 156 12.17 -9.48 -14.86
CA GLN A 156 11.13 -10.24 -14.16
C GLN A 156 9.75 -9.62 -14.36
N ALA A 157 9.64 -8.29 -14.33
CA ALA A 157 8.38 -7.59 -14.58
C ALA A 157 7.83 -7.89 -15.98
N PHE A 158 8.67 -7.79 -17.02
CA PHE A 158 8.28 -8.14 -18.39
C PHE A 158 7.99 -9.63 -18.55
N SER A 159 8.76 -10.51 -17.90
CA SER A 159 8.48 -11.95 -17.89
C SER A 159 7.07 -12.24 -17.34
N ILE A 160 6.69 -11.62 -16.22
CA ILE A 160 5.34 -11.78 -15.64
C ILE A 160 4.29 -11.33 -16.66
N LEU A 161 4.45 -10.16 -17.26
CA LEU A 161 3.47 -9.59 -18.18
C LEU A 161 3.32 -10.41 -19.47
N LEU A 162 4.43 -10.71 -20.15
CA LEU A 162 4.43 -11.36 -21.45
C LEU A 162 4.06 -12.85 -21.39
N GLN A 163 4.34 -13.54 -20.27
CA GLN A 163 3.98 -14.95 -20.11
C GLN A 163 2.53 -15.16 -19.68
N ASN A 164 1.89 -14.14 -19.09
CA ASN A 164 0.55 -14.28 -18.52
C ASN A 164 -0.54 -13.53 -19.29
N PHE A 165 -0.18 -12.63 -20.20
CA PHE A 165 -1.13 -11.82 -20.95
C PHE A 165 -0.78 -11.78 -22.43
N GLU A 166 -1.82 -11.82 -23.27
CA GLU A 166 -1.71 -11.58 -24.70
C GLU A 166 -1.58 -10.08 -24.96
N LEU A 167 -0.36 -9.56 -24.79
CA LEU A 167 -0.06 -8.16 -25.02
C LEU A 167 0.21 -7.91 -26.50
N SER A 168 -0.31 -6.81 -27.01
CA SER A 168 0.02 -6.31 -28.36
C SER A 168 0.31 -4.81 -28.25
N PRO A 169 1.51 -4.45 -27.74
CA PRO A 169 1.83 -3.07 -27.45
C PRO A 169 1.78 -2.22 -28.72
N ASN A 170 0.91 -1.22 -28.72
CA ASN A 170 0.85 -0.19 -29.75
C ASN A 170 1.21 1.16 -29.14
N PHE A 171 2.42 1.66 -29.43
CA PHE A 171 2.92 2.93 -28.90
C PHE A 171 2.15 4.15 -29.43
N GLN A 172 1.41 4.02 -30.53
CA GLN A 172 0.59 5.12 -31.07
C GLN A 172 -0.79 5.18 -30.39
N SER A 173 -1.33 4.05 -29.98
CA SER A 173 -2.64 3.95 -29.33
C SER A 173 -2.62 2.84 -28.28
N PRO A 174 -2.08 3.13 -27.08
CA PRO A 174 -2.08 2.17 -25.97
C PRO A 174 -3.51 1.75 -25.62
N LYS A 175 -3.76 0.44 -25.59
CA LYS A 175 -5.02 -0.08 -25.04
C LYS A 175 -5.14 0.31 -23.58
N LYS A 176 -6.35 0.63 -23.13
CA LYS A 176 -6.63 1.04 -21.75
C LYS A 176 -6.76 -0.12 -20.75
N SER A 177 -6.32 -1.32 -21.09
CA SER A 177 -6.36 -2.43 -20.14
C SER A 177 -5.26 -2.27 -19.08
N ASP A 178 -5.48 -2.78 -17.86
CA ASP A 178 -4.50 -2.70 -16.78
C ASP A 178 -3.14 -3.31 -17.19
N GLN A 179 -3.16 -4.47 -17.83
CA GLN A 179 -1.94 -5.16 -18.26
C GLN A 179 -1.19 -4.45 -19.39
N ASP A 180 -1.90 -3.82 -20.34
CA ASP A 180 -1.27 -3.02 -21.40
C ASP A 180 -0.64 -1.76 -20.80
N GLN A 181 -1.35 -1.05 -19.91
CA GLN A 181 -0.78 0.12 -19.22
C GLN A 181 0.39 -0.24 -18.33
N ALA A 182 0.33 -1.37 -17.62
CA ALA A 182 1.44 -1.82 -16.79
C ALA A 182 2.67 -2.14 -17.63
N TYR A 183 2.50 -2.70 -18.83
CA TYR A 183 3.60 -2.89 -19.78
C TYR A 183 4.25 -1.54 -20.15
N PHE A 184 3.45 -0.55 -20.55
CA PHE A 184 3.99 0.78 -20.90
C PHE A 184 4.59 1.50 -19.71
N ALA A 185 4.01 1.39 -18.51
CA ALA A 185 4.59 1.94 -17.29
C ALA A 185 5.95 1.30 -16.97
N CYS A 186 6.08 -0.04 -17.09
CA CYS A 186 7.35 -0.74 -16.90
C CYS A 186 8.39 -0.33 -17.95
N TYR A 187 7.98 -0.19 -19.22
CA TYR A 187 8.85 0.27 -20.30
C TYR A 187 9.34 1.70 -20.08
N ALA A 188 8.43 2.61 -19.73
CA ALA A 188 8.76 3.99 -19.41
C ALA A 188 9.68 4.10 -18.18
N ALA A 189 9.51 3.22 -17.19
CA ALA A 189 10.41 3.11 -16.04
C ALA A 189 11.80 2.59 -16.39
N LEU A 190 11.92 1.70 -17.37
CA LEU A 190 13.20 1.22 -17.88
C LEU A 190 13.93 2.33 -18.65
N THR A 191 13.23 3.07 -19.50
CA THR A 191 13.81 4.10 -20.36
C THR A 191 13.92 5.48 -19.69
N ASN A 192 13.39 5.64 -18.48
CA ASN A 192 13.24 6.93 -17.79
C ASN A 192 12.38 7.95 -18.58
N ASP A 193 11.42 7.47 -19.35
CA ASP A 193 10.51 8.32 -20.11
C ASP A 193 9.32 8.76 -19.25
N PHE A 194 9.45 9.91 -18.60
CA PHE A 194 8.39 10.45 -17.74
C PHE A 194 7.10 10.80 -18.51
N GLN A 195 7.23 11.23 -19.77
CA GLN A 195 6.09 11.62 -20.60
C GLN A 195 5.24 10.42 -20.99
N LEU A 196 5.88 9.27 -21.27
CA LEU A 196 5.18 8.01 -21.48
C LEU A 196 4.63 7.43 -20.17
N TRP A 197 5.39 7.55 -19.07
CA TRP A 197 4.99 6.98 -17.79
C TRP A 197 3.74 7.65 -17.20
N TRP A 198 3.62 8.97 -17.31
CA TRP A 198 2.58 9.72 -16.61
C TRP A 198 1.13 9.37 -17.03
N PRO A 199 0.78 9.26 -18.33
CA PRO A 199 -0.53 8.79 -18.74
C PRO A 199 -0.86 7.39 -18.19
N CYS A 200 0.11 6.47 -18.17
CA CYS A 200 -0.07 5.13 -17.62
C CYS A 200 -0.30 5.18 -16.11
N TYR A 201 0.47 6.00 -15.39
CA TYR A 201 0.26 6.25 -13.97
C TYR A 201 -1.15 6.78 -13.72
N ARG A 202 -1.62 7.79 -14.45
CA ARG A 202 -2.97 8.37 -14.24
C ARG A 202 -4.06 7.32 -14.37
N GLN A 203 -3.99 6.46 -15.38
CA GLN A 203 -5.00 5.43 -15.57
C GLN A 203 -4.93 4.36 -14.47
N LEU A 204 -3.73 3.82 -14.20
CA LEU A 204 -3.56 2.76 -13.20
C LEU A 204 -3.90 3.27 -11.80
N ALA A 205 -3.56 4.53 -11.50
CA ALA A 205 -3.79 5.14 -10.19
C ALA A 205 -5.28 5.42 -9.88
N GLU A 206 -6.19 5.24 -10.83
CA GLU A 206 -7.64 5.18 -10.55
C GLU A 206 -7.95 4.03 -9.58
N GLN A 207 -7.17 2.95 -9.63
CA GLN A 207 -7.20 1.88 -8.66
C GLN A 207 -6.20 2.17 -7.54
N LYS A 208 -6.70 2.33 -6.31
CA LYS A 208 -5.87 2.65 -5.14
C LYS A 208 -4.72 1.65 -4.94
N THR A 209 -4.94 0.38 -5.28
CA THR A 209 -3.96 -0.71 -5.18
C THR A 209 -2.72 -0.46 -6.02
N TYR A 210 -2.87 -0.11 -7.30
CA TYR A 210 -1.74 0.23 -8.17
C TYR A 210 -1.14 1.58 -7.79
N LYS A 211 -1.98 2.56 -7.43
CA LYS A 211 -1.53 3.88 -6.98
C LYS A 211 -0.49 3.77 -5.86
N GLY A 212 -0.78 3.01 -4.80
CA GLY A 212 0.12 2.89 -3.66
C GLY A 212 1.50 2.29 -4.00
N VAL A 213 1.62 1.51 -5.08
CA VAL A 213 2.91 0.99 -5.57
C VAL A 213 3.62 2.01 -6.46
N LEU A 214 2.89 2.66 -7.37
CA LEU A 214 3.46 3.64 -8.30
C LEU A 214 3.89 4.93 -7.60
N ASP A 215 3.20 5.32 -6.52
CA ASP A 215 3.55 6.47 -5.69
C ASP A 215 4.94 6.35 -5.05
N LEU A 216 5.48 5.13 -4.91
CA LEU A 216 6.84 4.93 -4.41
C LEU A 216 7.90 5.50 -5.36
N GLU A 217 7.58 5.66 -6.64
CA GLU A 217 8.51 6.08 -7.70
C GLU A 217 8.26 7.49 -8.25
N ILE A 218 7.07 8.06 -8.02
CA ILE A 218 6.68 9.35 -8.60
C ILE A 218 7.71 10.46 -8.31
N HIS A 219 8.28 10.46 -7.11
CA HIS A 219 9.28 11.45 -6.71
C HIS A 219 10.57 11.31 -7.51
N GLN A 220 11.08 10.08 -7.70
CA GLN A 220 12.30 9.83 -8.47
C GLN A 220 12.12 10.20 -9.96
N PHE A 221 10.97 9.88 -10.54
CA PHE A 221 10.65 10.27 -11.91
C PHE A 221 10.62 11.80 -12.08
N ARG A 222 9.96 12.50 -11.17
CA ARG A 222 9.91 13.97 -11.18
C ARG A 222 11.28 14.59 -11.02
N GLN A 223 12.13 14.07 -10.13
CA GLN A 223 13.51 14.54 -10.01
C GLN A 223 14.30 14.39 -11.31
N LYS A 224 14.17 13.25 -11.98
CA LYS A 224 14.83 13.04 -13.29
C LYS A 224 14.30 14.01 -14.34
N ALA A 225 12.99 14.20 -14.41
CA ALA A 225 12.37 15.17 -15.33
C ALA A 225 12.86 16.60 -15.06
N ILE A 226 12.95 17.01 -13.79
CA ILE A 226 13.51 18.32 -13.38
C ILE A 226 14.99 18.43 -13.80
N SER A 227 15.79 17.39 -13.62
CA SER A 227 17.18 17.35 -14.08
C SER A 227 17.30 17.53 -15.59
N THR A 228 16.41 16.89 -16.37
CA THR A 228 16.36 17.07 -17.82
C THR A 228 15.99 18.51 -18.18
N VAL A 229 15.00 19.09 -17.51
CA VAL A 229 14.60 20.49 -17.72
C VAL A 229 15.77 21.45 -17.43
N ASN A 230 16.50 21.21 -16.34
CA ASN A 230 17.71 21.96 -15.99
C ASN A 230 18.75 21.94 -17.11
N CYS A 231 18.96 20.80 -17.77
CA CYS A 231 19.98 20.70 -18.81
C CYS A 231 19.54 21.32 -20.15
N THR A 232 18.25 21.24 -20.46
CA THR A 232 17.72 21.53 -21.80
C THR A 232 17.26 22.98 -21.98
N TYR A 233 16.74 23.62 -20.94
CA TYR A 233 16.08 24.92 -21.06
C TYR A 233 16.77 26.00 -20.21
N TYR A 234 16.84 27.21 -20.77
CA TYR A 234 17.20 28.41 -19.99
C TYR A 234 15.96 29.05 -19.37
N VAL A 235 14.86 29.08 -20.13
CA VAL A 235 13.62 29.77 -19.80
C VAL A 235 12.45 28.97 -20.36
N LEU A 236 11.35 28.88 -19.62
CA LEU A 236 10.08 28.29 -20.05
C LEU A 236 8.89 29.12 -19.55
N LYS A 237 7.74 29.03 -20.23
CA LYS A 237 6.48 29.53 -19.66
C LYS A 237 6.04 28.65 -18.50
N LYS A 238 5.40 29.23 -17.48
CA LYS A 238 4.89 28.49 -16.30
C LYS A 238 4.00 27.31 -16.74
N ASN A 239 2.99 27.56 -17.57
CA ASN A 239 2.07 26.52 -18.02
C ASN A 239 2.77 25.37 -18.74
N THR A 240 3.73 25.66 -19.63
CA THR A 240 4.49 24.62 -20.33
C THR A 240 5.33 23.78 -19.37
N LEU A 241 5.88 24.39 -18.32
CA LEU A 241 6.63 23.67 -17.31
C LEU A 241 5.72 22.77 -16.45
N GLU A 242 4.58 23.29 -16.04
CA GLU A 242 3.58 22.54 -15.27
C GLU A 242 3.00 21.37 -16.08
N ASP A 243 2.77 21.58 -17.38
CA ASP A 243 2.35 20.54 -18.32
C ASP A 243 3.42 19.45 -18.47
N LEU A 244 4.69 19.84 -18.57
CA LEU A 244 5.80 18.90 -18.74
C LEU A 244 6.06 18.07 -17.48
N LEU A 245 5.93 18.68 -16.29
CA LEU A 245 6.26 18.02 -15.02
C LEU A 245 5.03 17.45 -14.29
N HIS A 246 3.83 17.75 -14.78
CA HIS A 246 2.55 17.38 -14.19
C HIS A 246 2.48 17.67 -12.69
N ILE A 247 2.90 18.88 -12.32
CA ILE A 247 2.94 19.40 -10.96
C ILE A 247 2.78 20.93 -11.05
N SER A 248 2.06 21.51 -10.09
CA SER A 248 1.94 22.97 -10.01
C SER A 248 3.29 23.60 -9.67
N TRP A 249 3.48 24.86 -10.04
CA TRP A 249 4.67 25.63 -9.67
C TRP A 249 4.84 25.69 -8.15
N GLU A 250 3.75 25.86 -7.42
CA GLU A 250 3.73 25.96 -5.97
C GLU A 250 4.18 24.64 -5.32
N ASP A 251 3.68 23.50 -5.81
CA ASP A 251 4.09 22.16 -5.35
C ASP A 251 5.52 21.83 -5.77
N LEU A 252 5.94 22.28 -6.96
CA LEU A 252 7.30 22.10 -7.46
C LEU A 252 8.33 22.79 -6.55
N GLN A 253 8.05 24.03 -6.14
CA GLN A 253 8.91 24.80 -5.25
C GLN A 253 8.97 24.18 -3.85
N SER A 254 7.82 23.80 -3.29
CA SER A 254 7.75 23.21 -1.95
C SER A 254 8.41 21.82 -1.87
N SER A 255 8.25 21.00 -2.91
CA SER A 255 8.67 19.59 -2.89
C SER A 255 10.09 19.35 -3.41
N PHE A 256 10.59 20.18 -4.34
CA PHE A 256 11.85 19.92 -5.04
C PHE A 256 12.91 21.01 -4.87
N SER A 257 12.60 22.13 -4.19
CA SER A 257 13.56 23.20 -3.86
C SER A 257 14.41 23.63 -5.08
N THR A 258 13.76 23.94 -6.19
CA THR A 258 14.49 24.30 -7.43
C THR A 258 15.02 25.74 -7.32
N ASN A 259 16.21 26.01 -7.86
CA ASN A 259 16.78 27.37 -7.92
C ASN A 259 16.13 28.26 -9.01
N TRP A 260 14.93 27.90 -9.45
CA TRP A 260 14.23 28.56 -10.55
C TRP A 260 13.47 29.78 -10.05
N SER A 261 13.40 30.83 -10.86
CA SER A 261 12.68 32.05 -10.51
C SER A 261 11.56 32.35 -11.51
N LEU A 262 10.38 32.73 -11.02
CA LEU A 262 9.22 33.09 -11.82
C LEU A 262 9.08 34.61 -11.93
N GLN A 263 8.94 35.13 -13.15
CA GLN A 263 8.65 36.54 -13.43
C GLN A 263 7.63 36.63 -14.57
N ASN A 264 6.49 37.30 -14.35
CA ASN A 264 5.48 37.56 -15.39
C ASN A 264 5.17 36.32 -16.27
N ASP A 265 4.88 35.18 -15.64
CA ASP A 265 4.58 33.89 -16.28
C ASP A 265 5.77 33.16 -16.93
N THR A 266 6.98 33.70 -16.78
CA THR A 266 8.21 33.14 -17.34
C THR A 266 9.10 32.61 -16.23
N VAL A 267 9.38 31.31 -16.27
CA VAL A 267 10.29 30.61 -15.36
C VAL A 267 11.70 30.65 -15.94
N THR A 268 12.62 31.27 -15.20
CA THR A 268 14.05 31.21 -15.48
C THR A 268 14.65 30.00 -14.79
N ILE A 269 15.10 29.03 -15.59
CA ILE A 269 15.67 27.75 -15.16
C ILE A 269 17.18 27.88 -15.02
N ARG A 270 17.83 28.54 -15.99
CA ARG A 270 19.28 28.82 -15.98
C ARG A 270 19.54 30.25 -16.37
N LYS A 271 20.48 30.87 -15.64
CA LYS A 271 21.04 32.17 -16.03
C LYS A 271 22.12 31.94 -17.09
N ARG A 272 22.08 32.72 -18.16
CA ARG A 272 23.22 32.78 -19.10
C ARG A 272 24.40 33.39 -18.35
N LYS A 273 25.56 32.74 -18.44
CA LYS A 273 26.83 33.33 -18.01
C LYS A 273 27.27 34.38 -19.03
#